data_AF-Q4CL88-F1
#
_entry.id   AF-Q4CL88-F1
#
_cell.length_a   1.000
_cell.length_b   1.000
_cell.length_c   1.000
_cell.angle_alpha   90.00
_cell.angle_beta   90.00
_cell.angle_gamma   90.00
#
_symmetry.space_group_name_H-M   'P 1'
#
loop_
_entity.id
_entity.type
_entity.pdbx_description
1 polymer ?
#
loop_
_entity_poly.entity_id
_entity_poly.type
_entity_poly.pdbx_seq_one_letter_code
_entity_poly.pdbx_strand_id
1 'polypeptide(L)'
;MSEAKRIEVKAITDYKSTARARTAFLKGDLEMSRREHAKPLPHEEFHSSTASDYIKSVVFGGLDGIMTTFAIVAAAVGSNNSYVTILIFGFSNVIADGFSMGFGEYVSGEAERENALAERRREEWEVENAFDLEVDEMVQIYEAKGLSHEDATTIVNIISKDPKLFVDFMMTEELGLLLDLSDVHGPKKQGAVMFISFVMFGFLPLLAYVPGKGRGVDVVFVFSCLLATVSLLVLGSLKGYFTGIGMIR
;
A
#
# COMPACT_ATOMS: atom_id res chain seq x y z
N MET A 1 -34.63 8.95 -40.25
CA MET A 1 -33.46 9.84 -40.08
C MET A 1 -33.27 10.01 -38.58
N SER A 2 -32.38 9.23 -37.98
CA SER A 2 -32.07 9.31 -36.55
C SER A 2 -31.31 10.61 -36.32
N GLU A 3 -31.97 11.58 -35.71
CA GLU A 3 -31.42 12.87 -35.34
C GLU A 3 -30.21 12.63 -34.44
N ALA A 4 -29.01 12.86 -34.99
CA ALA A 4 -27.76 12.78 -34.26
C ALA A 4 -27.82 13.83 -33.16
N LYS A 5 -28.17 13.40 -31.96
CA LYS A 5 -28.22 14.21 -30.75
C LYS A 5 -26.83 14.80 -30.54
N ARG A 6 -26.62 16.03 -31.04
CA ARG A 6 -25.40 16.80 -30.77
C ARG A 6 -25.33 16.96 -29.27
N ILE A 7 -24.42 16.22 -28.65
CA ILE A 7 -24.02 16.46 -27.28
C ILE A 7 -23.24 17.77 -27.35
N GLU A 8 -23.88 18.86 -26.92
CA GLU A 8 -23.17 20.11 -26.65
C GLU A 8 -22.16 19.83 -25.55
N VAL A 9 -20.90 19.64 -25.96
CA VAL A 9 -19.77 19.53 -25.05
C VAL A 9 -19.52 20.95 -24.52
N LYS A 10 -20.20 21.30 -23.43
CA LYS A 10 -19.87 22.48 -22.63
C LYS A 10 -18.38 22.44 -22.33
N ALA A 11 -17.67 23.56 -22.55
CA ALA A 11 -16.24 23.69 -22.29
C ALA A 11 -15.91 23.05 -20.94
N ILE A 12 -15.19 21.93 -20.98
CA ILE A 12 -14.85 21.15 -19.80
C ILE A 12 -13.81 21.98 -19.04
N THR A 13 -14.24 22.69 -18.00
CA THR A 13 -13.37 23.51 -17.15
C THR A 13 -12.69 22.70 -16.04
N ASP A 14 -12.78 21.37 -16.08
CA ASP A 14 -12.43 20.49 -14.97
C ASP A 14 -11.72 19.24 -15.47
N TYR A 15 -10.71 18.79 -14.74
CA TYR A 15 -9.91 17.61 -15.09
C TYR A 15 -10.58 16.31 -14.60
N LYS A 16 -10.15 15.18 -15.16
CA LYS A 16 -10.57 13.86 -14.69
C LYS A 16 -10.22 13.69 -13.21
N SER A 17 -11.21 13.35 -12.40
CA SER A 17 -11.04 13.01 -10.99
C SER A 17 -11.26 11.52 -10.77
N THR A 18 -10.20 10.85 -10.29
CA THR A 18 -10.25 9.44 -9.89
C THR A 18 -11.29 9.17 -8.80
N ALA A 19 -11.45 10.08 -7.83
CA ALA A 19 -12.46 9.97 -6.78
C ALA A 19 -13.90 10.01 -7.32
N ARG A 20 -14.16 10.85 -8.33
CA ARG A 20 -15.48 10.92 -8.98
C ARG A 20 -15.72 9.70 -9.87
N ALA A 21 -14.71 9.23 -10.61
CA ALA A 21 -14.78 7.99 -11.38
C ALA A 21 -15.07 6.78 -10.45
N ARG A 22 -14.40 6.70 -9.30
CA ARG A 22 -14.67 5.70 -8.26
C ARG A 22 -16.11 5.82 -7.72
N THR A 23 -16.59 7.04 -7.48
CA THR A 23 -17.98 7.26 -7.03
C THR A 23 -19.00 6.80 -8.07
N ALA A 24 -18.75 7.05 -9.36
CA ALA A 24 -19.59 6.60 -10.46
C ALA A 24 -19.65 5.07 -10.52
N PHE A 25 -18.50 4.39 -10.40
CA PHE A 25 -18.42 2.94 -10.32
C PHE A 25 -19.21 2.38 -9.12
N LEU A 26 -19.01 2.93 -7.91
CA LEU A 26 -19.71 2.48 -6.70
C LEU A 26 -21.23 2.66 -6.79
N LYS A 27 -21.71 3.61 -7.60
CA LYS A 27 -23.14 3.84 -7.87
C LYS A 27 -23.68 3.03 -9.05
N GLY A 28 -22.83 2.34 -9.80
CA GLY A 28 -23.21 1.70 -11.07
C GLY A 28 -23.65 2.70 -12.15
N ASP A 29 -23.26 3.97 -12.02
CA ASP A 29 -23.68 5.04 -12.92
C ASP A 29 -22.72 5.15 -14.12
N LEU A 30 -23.07 4.44 -15.21
CA LEU A 30 -22.30 4.42 -16.45
C LEU A 30 -22.14 5.83 -17.06
N GLU A 31 -23.19 6.65 -16.99
CA GLU A 31 -23.18 7.98 -17.60
C GLU A 31 -22.26 8.93 -16.84
N MET A 32 -22.30 8.89 -15.50
CA MET A 32 -21.35 9.62 -14.66
C MET A 32 -19.91 9.17 -14.92
N SER A 33 -19.68 7.86 -15.09
CA SER A 33 -18.34 7.33 -15.42
C SER A 33 -17.86 7.85 -16.78
N ARG A 34 -18.68 7.75 -17.83
CA ARG A 34 -18.36 8.26 -19.17
C ARG A 34 -18.06 9.77 -19.16
N ARG A 35 -18.84 10.55 -18.42
CA ARG A 35 -18.60 12.00 -18.29
C ARG A 35 -17.28 12.31 -17.61
N GLU A 36 -16.88 11.53 -16.62
CA GLU A 36 -15.60 11.73 -15.94
C GLU A 36 -14.41 11.30 -16.80
N HIS A 37 -14.55 10.21 -17.56
CA HIS A 37 -13.53 9.74 -18.51
C HIS A 37 -13.42 10.60 -19.78
N ALA A 38 -14.42 11.42 -20.10
CA ALA A 38 -14.37 12.37 -21.20
C ALA A 38 -13.60 13.66 -20.87
N LYS A 39 -13.21 13.85 -19.61
CA LYS A 39 -12.41 15.00 -19.17
C LYS A 39 -10.94 14.82 -19.51
N PRO A 40 -10.19 15.91 -19.75
CA PRO A 40 -8.75 15.83 -19.90
C PRO A 40 -8.12 15.26 -18.62
N LEU A 41 -7.06 14.47 -18.79
CA LEU A 41 -6.24 14.02 -17.66
C LEU A 41 -5.57 15.25 -17.03
N PRO A 42 -5.57 15.37 -15.69
CA PRO A 42 -4.74 16.38 -15.04
C PRO A 42 -3.26 16.08 -15.31
N HIS A 43 -2.42 17.12 -15.26
CA HIS A 43 -0.97 16.97 -15.43
C HIS A 43 -0.34 16.07 -14.36
N GLU A 44 -0.96 16.00 -13.18
CA GLU A 44 -0.67 15.00 -12.16
C GLU A 44 -1.99 14.41 -11.66
N GLU A 45 -2.27 13.15 -11.99
CA GLU A 45 -3.33 12.40 -11.32
C GLU A 45 -2.83 12.05 -9.91
N PHE A 46 -3.25 12.79 -8.89
CA PHE A 46 -3.18 12.27 -7.54
C PHE A 46 -4.10 11.05 -7.47
N HIS A 47 -3.52 9.85 -7.44
CA HIS A 47 -4.18 8.65 -6.96
C HIS A 47 -4.43 8.85 -5.46
N SER A 48 -5.38 9.73 -5.13
CA SER A 48 -5.64 10.19 -3.77
C SER A 48 -6.37 9.11 -3.00
N SER A 49 -5.60 8.15 -2.51
CA SER A 49 -5.69 7.87 -1.09
C SER A 49 -4.27 7.62 -0.63
N THR A 50 -3.62 8.65 -0.10
CA THR A 50 -2.43 8.49 0.75
C THR A 50 -2.64 7.37 1.77
N ALA A 51 -3.89 7.16 2.22
CA ALA A 51 -4.28 6.04 3.05
C ALA A 51 -4.09 4.65 2.41
N SER A 52 -4.25 4.49 1.08
CA SER A 52 -3.99 3.22 0.37
C SER A 52 -2.51 2.89 0.32
N ASP A 53 -1.63 3.89 0.16
CA ASP A 53 -0.19 3.63 0.07
C ASP A 53 0.37 3.15 1.42
N TYR A 54 -0.23 3.63 2.52
CA TYR A 54 0.12 3.19 3.88
C TYR A 54 -0.81 2.10 4.43
N ILE A 55 -1.85 1.66 3.70
CA ILE A 55 -2.85 0.73 4.26
C ILE A 55 -2.20 -0.59 4.68
N LYS A 56 -1.21 -1.05 3.90
CA LYS A 56 -0.40 -2.22 4.22
C LYS A 56 0.24 -2.05 5.60
N SER A 57 0.99 -0.98 5.80
CA SER A 57 1.72 -0.69 7.05
C SER A 57 0.78 -0.47 8.23
N VAL A 58 -0.35 0.21 8.03
CA VAL A 58 -1.37 0.40 9.07
C VAL A 58 -1.98 -0.92 9.47
N VAL A 59 -2.47 -1.72 8.52
CA VAL A 59 -3.15 -2.99 8.80
C VAL A 59 -2.19 -4.02 9.37
N PHE A 60 -0.99 -4.14 8.80
CA PHE A 60 -0.01 -5.11 9.26
C PHE A 60 0.50 -4.76 10.66
N GLY A 61 0.94 -3.51 10.87
CA GLY A 61 1.38 -3.04 12.19
C GLY A 61 0.27 -3.12 13.23
N GLY A 62 -0.94 -2.71 12.86
CA GLY A 62 -2.09 -2.73 13.77
C GLY A 62 -2.48 -4.14 14.20
N LEU A 63 -2.52 -5.08 13.24
CA LEU A 63 -2.88 -6.47 13.50
C LEU A 63 -1.84 -7.14 14.40
N ASP A 64 -0.56 -6.99 14.03
CA ASP A 64 0.54 -7.60 14.76
C ASP A 64 0.64 -7.02 16.17
N GLY A 65 0.51 -5.70 16.32
CA GLY A 65 0.50 -5.04 17.63
C GLY A 65 -0.59 -5.58 18.56
N ILE A 66 -1.83 -5.72 18.07
CA ILE A 66 -2.93 -6.29 18.88
C ILE A 66 -2.62 -7.73 19.28
N MET A 67 -2.23 -8.55 18.31
CA MET A 67 -2.12 -10.00 18.50
C MET A 67 -0.92 -10.39 19.36
N THR A 68 0.25 -9.79 19.12
CA THR A 68 1.47 -10.04 19.90
C THR A 68 1.28 -9.61 21.36
N THR A 69 0.76 -8.41 21.58
CA THR A 69 0.52 -7.91 22.93
C THR A 69 -0.53 -8.74 23.64
N PHE A 70 -1.63 -9.09 22.96
CA PHE A 70 -2.65 -9.96 23.53
C PHE A 70 -2.09 -11.33 23.90
N ALA A 71 -1.24 -11.93 23.06
CA ALA A 71 -0.62 -13.22 23.35
C ALA A 71 0.29 -13.14 24.59
N ILE A 72 1.10 -12.11 24.72
CA ILE A 72 1.97 -11.88 25.89
C ILE A 72 1.12 -11.70 27.17
N VAL A 73 0.06 -10.90 27.09
CA VAL A 73 -0.87 -10.68 28.21
C VAL A 73 -1.57 -11.97 28.61
N ALA A 74 -2.12 -12.71 27.64
CA ALA A 74 -2.81 -13.98 27.88
C ALA A 74 -1.88 -15.03 28.49
N ALA A 75 -0.63 -15.13 28.00
CA ALA A 75 0.38 -16.02 28.56
C ALA A 75 0.75 -15.63 30.00
N ALA A 76 0.92 -14.34 30.27
CA ALA A 76 1.24 -13.85 31.61
C ALA A 76 0.08 -14.07 32.60
N VAL A 77 -1.16 -13.84 32.19
CA VAL A 77 -2.35 -14.14 33.00
C VAL A 77 -2.48 -15.65 33.25
N GLY A 78 -2.36 -16.48 32.21
CA GLY A 78 -2.47 -17.94 32.30
C GLY A 78 -1.39 -18.59 33.16
N SER A 79 -0.23 -17.93 33.31
CA SER A 79 0.85 -18.32 34.23
C SER A 79 0.72 -17.69 35.63
N ASN A 80 -0.42 -17.08 35.95
CA ASN A 80 -0.73 -16.47 37.24
C ASN A 80 0.27 -15.38 37.67
N ASN A 81 0.79 -14.62 36.70
CA ASN A 81 1.68 -13.50 37.00
C ASN A 81 0.93 -12.33 37.64
N SER A 82 1.69 -11.52 38.40
CA SER A 82 1.14 -10.31 38.99
C SER A 82 0.72 -9.30 37.92
N TYR A 83 -0.24 -8.45 38.26
CA TYR A 83 -0.67 -7.34 37.43
C TYR A 83 0.51 -6.45 36.96
N VAL A 84 1.48 -6.18 37.83
CA VAL A 84 2.65 -5.36 37.51
C VAL A 84 3.54 -6.07 36.50
N THR A 85 3.73 -7.39 36.66
CA THR A 85 4.52 -8.21 35.73
C THR A 85 3.88 -8.24 34.33
N ILE A 86 2.55 -8.40 34.26
CA ILE A 86 1.80 -8.38 32.99
C ILE A 86 2.03 -7.04 32.26
N LEU A 87 1.93 -5.92 32.98
CA LEU A 87 2.20 -4.61 32.40
C LEU A 87 3.64 -4.49 31.91
N ILE A 88 4.63 -4.92 32.71
CA ILE A 88 6.04 -4.88 32.30
C ILE A 88 6.23 -5.68 31.01
N PHE A 89 5.75 -6.92 30.95
CA PHE A 89 5.87 -7.75 29.76
C PHE A 89 5.18 -7.13 28.54
N GLY A 90 3.96 -6.63 28.71
CA GLY A 90 3.22 -5.97 27.64
C GLY A 90 3.90 -4.71 27.12
N PHE A 91 4.26 -3.79 28.00
CA PHE A 91 4.93 -2.54 27.59
C PHE A 91 6.30 -2.81 26.96
N SER A 92 7.09 -3.73 27.52
CA SER A 92 8.37 -4.12 26.95
C SER A 92 8.21 -4.72 25.56
N ASN A 93 7.21 -5.59 25.36
CA ASN A 93 6.90 -6.16 24.06
C ASN A 93 6.48 -5.09 23.04
N VAL A 94 5.51 -4.24 23.38
CA VAL A 94 5.03 -3.20 22.45
C VAL A 94 6.16 -2.29 21.96
N ILE A 95 7.05 -1.88 22.88
CA ILE A 95 8.17 -1.00 22.55
C ILE A 95 9.19 -1.73 21.68
N ALA A 96 9.64 -2.91 22.10
CA ALA A 96 10.68 -3.66 21.41
C ALA A 96 10.23 -4.10 20.01
N ASP A 97 9.07 -4.72 19.93
CA ASP A 97 8.51 -5.23 18.67
C ASP A 97 8.11 -4.07 17.76
N GLY A 98 7.58 -2.98 18.32
CA GLY A 98 7.29 -1.76 17.55
C GLY A 98 8.52 -1.23 16.84
N PHE A 99 9.64 -1.07 17.55
CA PHE A 99 10.92 -0.69 16.93
C PHE A 99 11.39 -1.71 15.90
N SER A 100 11.31 -3.00 16.20
CA SER A 100 11.73 -4.07 15.29
C SER A 100 10.94 -4.03 13.99
N MET A 101 9.62 -3.89 14.06
CA MET A 101 8.73 -3.90 12.90
C MET A 101 8.85 -2.60 12.10
N GLY A 102 8.88 -1.44 12.76
CA GLY A 102 9.04 -0.15 12.09
C GLY A 102 10.38 0.00 11.40
N PHE A 103 11.47 -0.38 12.07
CA PHE A 103 12.80 -0.37 11.48
C PHE A 103 12.94 -1.45 10.40
N GLY A 104 12.32 -2.62 10.59
CA GLY A 104 12.29 -3.69 9.60
C GLY A 104 11.61 -3.28 8.30
N GLU A 105 10.45 -2.61 8.37
CA GLU A 105 9.76 -2.08 7.17
C GLU A 105 10.60 -0.98 6.49
N TYR A 106 11.31 -0.15 7.26
CA TYR A 106 12.24 0.83 6.68
C TYR A 106 13.40 0.16 5.94
N VAL A 107 14.12 -0.77 6.58
CA VAL A 107 15.30 -1.42 5.98
C VAL A 107 14.91 -2.30 4.80
N SER A 108 13.78 -3.00 4.87
CA SER A 108 13.28 -3.80 3.73
C SER A 108 12.89 -2.91 2.55
N GLY A 109 12.15 -1.82 2.77
CA GLY A 109 11.84 -0.87 1.71
C GLY A 109 13.08 -0.19 1.13
N GLU A 110 14.09 0.08 1.96
CA GLU A 110 15.38 0.60 1.49
C GLU A 110 16.11 -0.41 0.61
N ALA A 111 16.14 -1.69 1.01
CA ALA A 111 16.75 -2.76 0.23
C ALA A 111 16.04 -2.97 -1.12
N GLU A 112 14.71 -2.90 -1.16
CA GLU A 112 13.94 -2.95 -2.42
C GLU A 112 14.30 -1.78 -3.33
N ARG A 113 14.41 -0.55 -2.77
CA ARG A 113 14.81 0.63 -3.54
C ARG A 113 16.25 0.53 -4.05
N GLU A 114 17.17 0.08 -3.21
CA GLU A 114 18.59 -0.10 -3.59
C GLU A 114 18.74 -1.16 -4.69
N ASN A 115 17.98 -2.25 -4.60
CA ASN A 115 17.93 -3.27 -5.65
C ASN A 115 17.42 -2.68 -6.96
N ALA A 116 16.28 -1.97 -6.95
CA ALA A 116 15.73 -1.34 -8.14
C ALA A 116 16.68 -0.29 -8.76
N LEU A 117 17.42 0.46 -7.93
CA LEU A 117 18.45 1.37 -8.42
C LEU A 117 19.67 0.65 -8.99
N ALA A 118 20.03 -0.52 -8.45
CA ALA A 118 21.12 -1.33 -8.98
C ALA A 118 20.76 -1.91 -10.34
N GLU A 119 19.57 -2.48 -10.46
CA GLU A 119 19.05 -2.97 -11.74
C GLU A 119 18.96 -1.85 -12.77
N ARG A 120 18.42 -0.68 -12.41
CA ARG A 120 18.38 0.47 -13.33
C ARG A 120 19.76 0.85 -13.87
N ARG A 121 20.79 0.83 -13.03
CA ARG A 121 22.16 1.12 -13.48
C ARG A 121 22.70 0.04 -14.42
N ARG A 122 22.29 -1.22 -14.25
CA ARG A 122 22.62 -2.30 -15.16
C ARG A 122 21.97 -2.05 -16.52
N GLU A 123 20.66 -1.80 -16.53
CA GLU A 123 19.89 -1.50 -17.75
C GLU A 123 20.44 -0.29 -18.50
N GLU A 124 20.76 0.80 -17.78
CA GLU A 124 21.37 1.99 -18.37
C GLU A 124 22.72 1.65 -19.03
N TRP A 125 23.53 0.80 -18.39
CA TRP A 125 24.80 0.35 -18.96
C TRP A 125 24.59 -0.58 -20.17
N GLU A 126 23.63 -1.49 -20.12
CA GLU A 126 23.30 -2.39 -21.23
C GLU A 126 22.79 -1.62 -22.45
N VAL A 127 21.90 -0.65 -22.26
CA VAL A 127 21.44 0.27 -23.32
C VAL A 127 22.59 1.06 -23.93
N GLU A 128 23.58 1.48 -23.14
CA GLU A 128 24.76 2.20 -23.64
C GLU A 128 25.72 1.32 -24.43
N ASN A 129 25.82 0.02 -24.10
CA ASN A 129 26.86 -0.87 -24.64
C ASN A 129 26.34 -1.92 -25.64
N ALA A 130 25.04 -2.21 -25.64
CA ALA A 130 24.40 -3.29 -26.39
C ALA A 130 22.98 -2.92 -26.83
N PHE A 131 22.74 -1.67 -27.22
CA PHE A 131 21.41 -1.14 -27.57
C PHE A 131 20.60 -2.01 -28.54
N ASP A 132 21.24 -2.59 -29.56
CA ASP A 132 20.57 -3.45 -30.53
C ASP A 132 20.05 -4.76 -29.92
N LEU A 133 20.76 -5.30 -28.93
CA LEU A 133 20.34 -6.48 -28.18
C LEU A 133 19.18 -6.14 -27.23
N GLU A 134 19.25 -5.00 -26.54
CA GLU A 134 18.15 -4.54 -25.67
C GLU A 134 16.86 -4.27 -26.44
N VAL A 135 16.97 -3.73 -27.66
CA VAL A 135 15.83 -3.56 -28.57
C VAL A 135 15.24 -4.92 -28.94
N ASP A 136 16.07 -5.89 -29.30
CA ASP A 136 15.60 -7.24 -29.66
C ASP A 136 14.93 -7.95 -28.47
N GLU A 137 15.51 -7.83 -27.27
CA GLU A 137 14.93 -8.34 -26.02
C GLU A 137 13.54 -7.77 -25.76
N MET A 138 13.40 -6.44 -25.83
CA MET A 138 12.11 -5.79 -25.65
C MET A 138 11.08 -6.19 -26.71
N VAL A 139 11.49 -6.44 -27.96
CA VAL A 139 10.61 -6.97 -29.00
C VAL A 139 10.10 -8.36 -28.61
N GLN A 140 10.99 -9.25 -28.18
CA GLN A 140 10.64 -10.61 -27.73
C GLN A 140 9.69 -10.59 -26.53
N ILE A 141 9.89 -9.68 -25.56
CA ILE A 141 9.00 -9.50 -24.41
C ILE A 141 7.58 -9.11 -24.86
N TYR A 142 7.44 -8.20 -25.82
CA TYR A 142 6.13 -7.82 -26.35
C TYR A 142 5.47 -8.91 -27.19
N GLU A 143 6.23 -9.66 -27.97
CA GLU A 143 5.72 -10.85 -28.68
C GLU A 143 5.20 -11.91 -27.70
N ALA A 144 5.91 -12.14 -26.58
CA ALA A 144 5.46 -13.03 -25.52
C ALA A 144 4.16 -12.57 -24.84
N LYS A 145 3.88 -11.26 -24.85
CA LYS A 145 2.59 -10.68 -24.41
C LYS A 145 1.49 -10.77 -25.47
N GLY A 146 1.79 -11.29 -26.65
CA GLY A 146 0.83 -11.58 -27.73
C GLY A 146 0.77 -10.53 -28.84
N LEU A 147 1.74 -9.60 -28.91
CA LEU A 147 1.84 -8.69 -30.05
C LEU A 147 2.43 -9.41 -31.26
N SER A 148 2.08 -8.93 -32.45
CA SER A 148 2.77 -9.37 -33.67
C SER A 148 4.20 -8.82 -33.69
N HIS A 149 5.11 -9.51 -34.39
CA HIS A 149 6.50 -9.06 -34.56
C HIS A 149 6.58 -7.61 -35.09
N GLU A 150 5.73 -7.28 -36.07
CA GLU A 150 5.66 -5.96 -36.68
C GLU A 150 5.22 -4.88 -35.69
N ASP A 151 4.18 -5.16 -34.89
CA ASP A 151 3.68 -4.22 -33.88
C ASP A 151 4.68 -4.04 -32.74
N ALA A 152 5.25 -5.14 -32.22
CA ALA A 152 6.26 -5.13 -31.17
C ALA A 152 7.48 -4.31 -31.59
N THR A 153 8.02 -4.59 -32.78
CA THR A 153 9.15 -3.85 -33.36
C THR A 153 8.82 -2.38 -33.56
N THR A 154 7.60 -2.05 -33.99
CA THR A 154 7.17 -0.65 -34.16
C THR A 154 7.13 0.09 -32.83
N ILE A 155 6.54 -0.51 -31.79
CA ILE A 155 6.44 0.10 -30.46
C ILE A 155 7.81 0.32 -29.85
N VAL A 156 8.66 -0.71 -29.85
CA VAL A 156 10.01 -0.63 -29.27
C VAL A 156 10.84 0.45 -29.97
N ASN A 157 10.81 0.52 -31.31
CA ASN A 157 11.51 1.57 -32.07
C ASN A 157 10.99 3.00 -31.81
N ILE A 158 9.75 3.15 -31.33
CA ILE A 158 9.22 4.46 -30.95
C ILE A 158 9.70 4.83 -29.55
N ILE A 159 9.61 3.90 -28.60
CA ILE A 159 9.99 4.11 -27.20
C ILE A 159 11.51 4.30 -27.07
N SER A 160 12.30 3.53 -27.82
CA SER A 160 13.77 3.52 -27.74
C SER A 160 14.46 4.80 -28.24
N LYS A 161 13.69 5.74 -28.82
CA LYS A 161 14.19 7.06 -29.23
C LYS A 161 14.61 7.95 -28.07
N ASP A 162 14.05 7.73 -26.88
CA ASP A 162 14.47 8.37 -25.64
C ASP A 162 15.06 7.28 -24.73
N PRO A 163 16.39 7.23 -24.56
CA PRO A 163 17.04 6.20 -23.73
C PRO A 163 16.52 6.14 -22.30
N LYS A 164 16.11 7.28 -21.71
CA LYS A 164 15.57 7.28 -20.34
C LYS A 164 14.20 6.64 -20.29
N LEU A 165 13.34 7.00 -21.25
CA LEU A 165 12.04 6.37 -21.40
C LEU A 165 12.18 4.87 -21.68
N PHE A 166 13.13 4.49 -22.53
CA PHE A 166 13.39 3.10 -22.86
C PHE A 166 13.77 2.27 -21.62
N VAL A 167 14.71 2.76 -20.82
CA VAL A 167 15.06 2.14 -19.53
C VAL A 167 13.85 2.09 -18.58
N ASP A 168 13.03 3.14 -18.51
CA ASP A 168 11.82 3.11 -17.66
C ASP A 168 10.84 2.01 -18.11
N PHE A 169 10.74 1.76 -19.41
CA PHE A 169 9.96 0.63 -19.95
C PHE A 169 10.62 -0.71 -19.66
N MET A 170 11.92 -0.88 -19.86
CA MET A 170 12.63 -2.12 -19.51
C MET A 170 12.47 -2.47 -18.02
N MET A 171 12.70 -1.49 -17.13
CA MET A 171 12.49 -1.65 -15.69
C MET A 171 11.11 -2.22 -15.34
N THR A 172 10.06 -1.82 -16.07
CA THR A 172 8.69 -2.25 -15.78
C THR A 172 8.26 -3.50 -16.54
N GLU A 173 8.61 -3.63 -17.81
CA GLU A 173 8.13 -4.69 -18.70
C GLU A 173 8.99 -5.96 -18.61
N GLU A 174 10.30 -5.82 -18.40
CA GLU A 174 11.24 -6.92 -18.24
C GLU A 174 11.36 -7.33 -16.77
N LEU A 175 11.71 -6.39 -15.90
CA LEU A 175 12.04 -6.69 -14.50
C LEU A 175 10.82 -6.65 -13.57
N GLY A 176 9.70 -6.06 -14.01
CA GLY A 176 8.52 -5.87 -13.17
C GLY A 176 8.74 -4.89 -12.01
N LEU A 177 9.75 -4.03 -12.10
CA LEU A 177 10.16 -3.08 -11.08
C LEU A 177 9.62 -1.68 -11.39
N LEU A 178 8.81 -1.16 -10.47
CA LEU A 178 8.38 0.23 -10.48
C LEU A 178 9.32 1.04 -9.60
N LEU A 179 10.23 1.79 -10.23
CA LEU A 179 11.09 2.71 -9.50
C LEU A 179 10.38 4.05 -9.32
N ASP A 180 9.72 4.22 -8.17
CA ASP A 180 9.24 5.54 -7.75
C ASP A 180 10.41 6.31 -7.11
N LEU A 181 10.98 7.25 -7.87
CA LEU A 181 12.00 8.17 -7.36
C LEU A 181 11.44 9.20 -6.39
N SER A 182 10.12 9.32 -6.30
CA SER A 182 9.47 10.25 -5.38
C SER A 182 9.47 9.66 -3.96
N ASP A 183 9.97 10.41 -2.98
CA ASP A 183 9.94 10.00 -1.57
C ASP A 183 8.55 10.22 -0.95
N VAL A 184 7.48 10.30 -1.77
CA VAL A 184 6.12 10.60 -1.31
C VAL A 184 5.63 9.49 -0.37
N HIS A 185 5.96 8.23 -0.69
CA HIS A 185 5.65 7.03 0.08
C HIS A 185 6.88 6.18 0.40
N GLY A 186 8.05 6.83 0.52
CA GLY A 186 9.31 6.11 0.65
C GLY A 186 9.47 5.32 1.96
N PRO A 187 10.54 4.51 2.05
CA PRO A 187 10.73 3.51 3.10
C PRO A 187 10.65 4.07 4.52
N LYS A 188 11.16 5.30 4.73
CA LYS A 188 11.14 5.97 6.04
C LYS A 188 9.71 6.21 6.54
N LYS A 189 8.82 6.65 5.65
CA LYS A 189 7.42 6.93 6.00
C LYS A 189 6.66 5.63 6.24
N GLN A 190 6.90 4.61 5.42
CA GLN A 190 6.32 3.28 5.63
C GLN A 190 6.73 2.70 6.99
N GLY A 191 8.02 2.76 7.33
CA GLY A 191 8.52 2.34 8.64
C GLY A 191 7.95 3.13 9.81
N ALA A 192 7.82 4.45 9.68
CA ALA A 192 7.20 5.28 10.70
C ALA A 192 5.70 4.96 10.91
N VAL A 193 4.95 4.76 9.82
CA VAL A 193 3.54 4.38 9.91
C VAL A 193 3.37 2.99 10.51
N MET A 194 4.23 2.04 10.13
CA MET A 194 4.28 0.71 10.72
C MET A 194 4.50 0.77 12.24
N PHE A 195 5.54 1.49 12.68
CA PHE A 195 5.85 1.70 14.09
C PHE A 195 4.67 2.31 14.85
N ILE A 196 4.11 3.41 14.33
CA ILE A 196 3.00 4.12 14.98
C ILE A 196 1.77 3.21 15.05
N SER A 197 1.45 2.50 13.98
CA SER A 197 0.29 1.60 13.96
C SER A 197 0.46 0.48 15.00
N PHE A 198 1.62 -0.18 15.00
CA PHE A 198 1.93 -1.23 15.96
C PHE A 198 1.81 -0.75 17.41
N VAL A 199 2.44 0.38 17.73
CA VAL A 199 2.42 0.95 19.08
C VAL A 199 1.01 1.36 19.51
N MET A 200 0.29 2.07 18.63
CA MET A 200 -1.07 2.55 18.93
C MET A 200 -2.04 1.40 19.19
N PHE A 201 -2.02 0.38 18.33
CA PHE A 201 -2.94 -0.75 18.45
C PHE A 201 -2.48 -1.77 19.50
N GLY A 202 -1.17 -1.97 19.67
CA GLY A 202 -0.58 -2.84 20.68
C GLY A 202 -0.80 -2.35 22.11
N PHE A 203 -0.94 -1.04 22.34
CA PHE A 203 -1.33 -0.55 23.66
C PHE A 203 -2.79 -0.82 24.02
N LEU A 204 -3.70 -1.02 23.06
CA LEU A 204 -5.13 -1.15 23.34
C LEU A 204 -5.47 -2.31 24.30
N PRO A 205 -4.93 -3.54 24.13
CA PRO A 205 -5.13 -4.61 25.11
C PRO A 205 -4.60 -4.28 26.52
N LEU A 206 -3.53 -3.49 26.62
CA LEU A 206 -2.91 -3.10 27.89
C LEU A 206 -3.67 -1.99 28.63
N LEU A 207 -4.42 -1.15 27.91
CA LEU A 207 -5.23 -0.10 28.53
C LEU A 207 -6.27 -0.64 29.50
N ALA A 208 -6.77 -1.87 29.30
CA ALA A 208 -7.66 -2.54 30.26
C ALA A 208 -7.02 -2.66 31.65
N TYR A 209 -5.71 -2.84 31.70
CA TYR A 209 -5.00 -3.03 32.95
C TYR A 209 -4.91 -1.72 33.71
N VAL A 210 -4.54 -0.59 33.11
CA VAL A 210 -4.25 0.68 33.82
C VAL A 210 -5.28 1.07 34.91
N PRO A 211 -6.61 1.09 34.67
CA PRO A 211 -7.62 1.40 35.69
C PRO A 211 -8.05 0.20 36.55
N GLY A 212 -7.65 -1.02 36.18
CA GLY A 212 -8.10 -2.28 36.78
C GLY A 212 -7.50 -2.63 38.14
N LYS A 213 -6.60 -1.80 38.68
CA LYS A 213 -5.94 -2.04 39.97
C LYS A 213 -6.99 -2.18 41.08
N GLY A 214 -7.17 -3.40 41.60
CA GLY A 214 -8.11 -3.74 42.67
C GLY A 214 -9.36 -4.54 42.25
N ARG A 215 -9.61 -4.76 40.94
CA ARG A 215 -10.79 -5.53 40.46
C ARG A 215 -10.57 -7.03 40.27
N GLY A 216 -9.34 -7.52 40.43
CA GLY A 216 -8.94 -8.90 40.13
C GLY A 216 -8.46 -9.07 38.68
N VAL A 217 -7.41 -9.88 38.49
CA VAL A 217 -6.74 -10.05 37.19
C VAL A 217 -7.69 -10.63 36.14
N ASP A 218 -8.55 -11.58 36.51
CA ASP A 218 -9.47 -12.25 35.60
C ASP A 218 -10.48 -11.27 34.96
N VAL A 219 -11.04 -10.38 35.77
CA VAL A 219 -12.00 -9.36 35.29
C VAL A 219 -11.32 -8.41 34.30
N VAL A 220 -10.10 -7.98 34.63
CA VAL A 220 -9.29 -7.10 33.77
C VAL A 220 -8.93 -7.79 32.45
N PHE A 221 -8.61 -9.09 32.51
CA PHE A 221 -8.31 -9.88 31.31
C PHE A 221 -9.52 -9.98 30.37
N VAL A 222 -10.73 -10.16 30.89
CA VAL A 222 -11.96 -10.14 30.07
C VAL A 222 -12.11 -8.79 29.34
N PHE A 223 -11.85 -7.67 30.02
CA PHE A 223 -11.84 -6.35 29.37
C PHE A 223 -10.74 -6.24 28.31
N SER A 224 -9.56 -6.81 28.55
CA SER A 224 -8.47 -6.87 27.56
C SER A 224 -8.88 -7.65 26.31
N CYS A 225 -9.51 -8.82 26.47
CA CYS A 225 -10.07 -9.60 25.36
C CYS A 225 -11.09 -8.80 24.54
N LEU A 226 -11.99 -8.08 25.21
CA LEU A 226 -13.00 -7.24 24.55
C LEU A 226 -12.34 -6.09 23.78
N LEU A 227 -11.37 -5.39 24.39
CA LEU A 227 -10.64 -4.31 23.71
C LEU A 227 -9.86 -4.83 22.51
N ALA A 228 -9.16 -5.96 22.63
CA ALA A 228 -8.45 -6.59 21.52
C ALA A 228 -9.42 -6.93 20.37
N THR A 229 -10.55 -7.56 20.70
CA THR A 229 -11.58 -7.94 19.71
C THR A 229 -12.15 -6.72 19.00
N VAL A 230 -12.53 -5.68 19.75
CA VAL A 230 -13.04 -4.42 19.16
C VAL A 230 -11.97 -3.77 18.29
N SER A 231 -10.71 -3.78 18.71
CA SER A 231 -9.60 -3.22 17.94
C SER A 231 -9.41 -3.96 16.61
N LEU A 232 -9.49 -5.29 16.61
CA LEU A 232 -9.46 -6.11 15.39
C LEU A 232 -10.63 -5.80 14.46
N LEU A 233 -11.84 -5.65 15.00
CA LEU A 233 -13.03 -5.30 14.21
C LEU A 233 -12.90 -3.90 13.59
N VAL A 234 -12.38 -2.93 14.36
CA VAL A 234 -12.12 -1.57 13.86
C VAL A 234 -11.06 -1.60 12.76
N LEU A 235 -9.95 -2.31 12.97
CA LEU A 235 -8.88 -2.43 11.98
C LEU A 235 -9.36 -3.10 10.69
N GLY A 236 -10.14 -4.18 10.81
CA GLY A 236 -10.78 -4.85 9.68
C GLY A 236 -11.76 -3.94 8.93
N SER A 237 -12.55 -3.17 9.66
CA SER A 237 -13.49 -2.19 9.08
C SER A 237 -12.75 -1.06 8.36
N LEU A 238 -11.66 -0.55 8.93
CA LEU A 238 -10.80 0.46 8.30
C LEU A 238 -10.18 -0.07 7.00
N LYS A 239 -9.64 -1.29 7.02
CA LYS A 239 -9.14 -1.96 5.80
C LYS A 239 -10.23 -2.02 4.73
N GLY A 240 -11.44 -2.49 5.07
CA GLY A 240 -12.56 -2.57 4.14
C GLY A 240 -12.90 -1.20 3.56
N TYR A 241 -13.06 -0.19 4.42
CA TYR A 241 -13.37 1.18 4.01
C TYR A 241 -12.33 1.76 3.05
N PHE A 242 -11.03 1.65 3.34
CA PHE A 242 -9.98 2.21 2.49
C PHE A 242 -9.78 1.44 1.17
N THR A 243 -9.98 0.13 1.18
CA THR A 243 -9.90 -0.71 -0.04
C THR A 243 -11.16 -0.64 -0.90
N GLY A 244 -12.24 -0.03 -0.41
CA GLY A 244 -13.53 0.01 -1.11
C GLY A 244 -14.25 -1.33 -1.15
N ILE A 245 -13.80 -2.30 -0.37
CA ILE A 245 -14.44 -3.62 -0.20
C ILE A 245 -15.39 -3.50 1.00
N GLY A 246 -16.59 -4.09 0.92
CA GLY A 246 -17.55 -4.04 2.03
C GLY A 246 -16.91 -4.46 3.36
N MET A 247 -17.26 -3.78 4.47
CA MET A 247 -16.58 -3.91 5.77
C MET A 247 -16.60 -5.33 6.38
N ILE A 248 -17.43 -6.24 5.86
CA ILE A 248 -17.68 -7.59 6.42
C ILE A 248 -17.32 -8.68 5.38
N ARG A 249 -16.28 -8.47 4.59
CA ARG A 249 -15.84 -9.44 3.59
C ARG A 249 -14.38 -9.83 3.80
#